data_AF-A0A381VZT6-F1
#
_entry.id   AF-A0A381VZT6-F1
#
_cell.length_a   1.000
_cell.length_b   1.000
_cell.length_c   1.000
_cell.angle_alpha   90.00
_cell.angle_beta   90.00
_cell.angle_gamma   90.00
#
_symmetry.space_group_name_H-M   'P 1'
#
loop_
_entity.id
_entity.type
_entity.pdbx_description
1 polymer ?
#
loop_
_entity_poly.entity_id
_entity_poly.type
_entity_poly.pdbx_seq_one_letter_code
_entity_poly.pdbx_strand_id
1 'polypeptide(L)'
;VYIGFIPLIHVWFTHNTKNNFKSGYIFGLVYNLISNYWIGANSGAEFGVVLFSLISAVMYLALFWGIAGAITGALRKDVNLYLMLPFLVVSLEWIRSFGPLGFAWGNLALTQTDYLPILQNIDIAGTYYIAFWIISINVILYNLIYSKTGIKKVHIIPAIIFLGLFFSGWGRMQFFQSKSDSIDIAIIQPNVNPNEKWDYSSRQETLMFMDSLHNTAISLRPDFILFPETALPAYLRLNNRIRSQLQTKVDTTGIPVLVGTVDRIIDPEGKKVYYNSAMYLSPKKA
;
A
#
# COMPACT_ATOMS: atom_id res chain seq x y z
N VAL A 1 9.60 10.74 11.38
CA VAL A 1 9.64 11.29 10.00
C VAL A 1 9.82 12.82 9.94
N TYR A 2 9.24 13.60 10.86
CA TYR A 2 9.19 15.07 10.78
C TYR A 2 10.50 15.83 10.97
N ILE A 3 11.54 15.20 11.51
CA ILE A 3 12.90 15.77 11.62
C ILE A 3 13.94 14.99 10.80
N GLY A 4 13.57 13.83 10.28
CA GLY A 4 14.51 12.86 9.70
C GLY A 4 15.11 13.32 8.37
N PHE A 5 14.45 14.23 7.66
CA PHE A 5 14.95 14.76 6.39
C PHE A 5 15.82 15.99 6.56
N ILE A 6 15.88 16.61 7.74
CA ILE A 6 16.62 17.86 7.97
C ILE A 6 18.10 17.74 7.55
N PRO A 7 18.86 16.69 7.89
CA PRO A 7 20.25 16.54 7.44
C PRO A 7 20.37 16.43 5.91
N LEU A 8 19.45 15.69 5.27
CA LEU A 8 19.44 15.52 3.81
C LEU A 8 19.12 16.85 3.10
N ILE A 9 18.12 17.57 3.60
CA ILE A 9 17.75 18.91 3.12
C ILE A 9 18.94 19.88 3.24
N HIS A 10 19.66 19.84 4.37
CA HIS A 10 20.84 20.67 4.57
C HIS A 10 21.89 20.45 3.48
N VAL A 11 22.23 19.19 3.20
CA VAL A 11 23.16 18.84 2.12
C VAL A 11 22.62 19.35 0.79
N TRP A 12 21.35 19.07 0.49
CA TRP A 12 20.75 19.46 -0.79
C TRP A 12 20.70 20.96 -1.03
N PHE A 13 20.49 21.76 0.02
CA PHE A 13 20.38 23.21 -0.10
C PHE A 13 21.75 23.91 -0.17
N THR A 14 22.83 23.23 0.22
CA THR A 14 24.17 23.81 0.33
C THR A 14 25.16 23.29 -0.72
N HIS A 15 24.93 22.11 -1.29
CA HIS A 15 25.85 21.46 -2.23
C HIS A 15 25.37 21.56 -3.69
N ASN A 16 26.19 21.00 -4.60
CA ASN A 16 25.93 20.97 -6.05
C ASN A 16 25.15 19.71 -6.47
N THR A 17 24.65 19.69 -7.70
CA THR A 17 23.89 18.58 -8.31
C THR A 17 24.51 17.21 -8.09
N LYS A 18 25.83 17.06 -8.31
CA LYS A 18 26.52 15.76 -8.20
C LYS A 18 26.54 15.24 -6.77
N ASN A 19 26.81 16.11 -5.80
CA ASN A 19 26.83 15.74 -4.39
C ASN A 19 25.42 15.50 -3.84
N ASN A 20 24.44 16.25 -4.31
CA ASN A 20 23.04 16.05 -3.95
C ASN A 20 22.48 14.73 -4.50
N PHE A 21 22.81 14.38 -5.74
CA PHE A 21 22.47 13.07 -6.30
C PHE A 21 23.05 11.93 -5.46
N LYS A 22 24.35 12.00 -5.15
CA LYS A 22 25.03 10.96 -4.34
C LYS A 22 24.41 10.81 -2.95
N SER A 23 24.20 11.92 -2.24
CA SER A 23 23.58 11.89 -0.91
C SER A 23 22.14 11.38 -0.95
N GLY A 24 21.36 11.81 -1.94
CA GLY A 24 19.99 11.30 -2.16
C GLY A 24 19.97 9.82 -2.50
N TYR A 25 20.87 9.35 -3.36
CA TYR A 25 20.95 7.95 -3.73
C TYR A 25 21.37 7.07 -2.55
N ILE A 26 22.38 7.47 -1.77
CA ILE A 26 22.79 6.74 -0.56
C ILE A 26 21.65 6.70 0.47
N PHE A 27 20.98 7.83 0.70
CA PHE A 27 19.79 7.88 1.55
C PHE A 27 18.72 6.90 1.05
N GLY A 28 18.42 6.93 -0.25
CA GLY A 28 17.45 6.04 -0.87
C GLY A 28 17.82 4.57 -0.76
N LEU A 29 19.10 4.20 -0.89
CA LEU A 29 19.56 2.82 -0.70
C LEU A 29 19.27 2.33 0.72
N VAL A 30 19.68 3.11 1.73
CA VAL A 30 19.47 2.75 3.14
C VAL A 30 17.98 2.71 3.47
N TYR A 31 17.23 3.74 3.07
CA TYR A 31 15.79 3.84 3.29
C TYR A 31 15.04 2.65 2.70
N ASN A 32 15.27 2.35 1.42
CA ASN A 32 14.53 1.29 0.74
C ASN A 32 14.99 -0.11 1.16
N LEU A 33 16.26 -0.30 1.54
CA LEU A 33 16.73 -1.56 2.09
C LEU A 33 16.05 -1.87 3.42
N ILE A 34 15.99 -0.88 4.33
CA ILE A 34 15.33 -1.05 5.62
C ILE A 34 13.81 -1.19 5.45
N SER A 35 13.18 -0.41 4.56
CA SER A 35 11.72 -0.46 4.41
C SER A 35 11.23 -1.72 3.68
N ASN A 36 12.06 -2.30 2.80
CA ASN A 36 11.64 -3.40 1.91
C ASN A 36 12.45 -4.68 2.14
N TYR A 37 13.13 -4.82 3.28
CA TYR A 37 13.94 -6.01 3.60
C TYR A 37 13.14 -7.32 3.48
N TRP A 38 11.84 -7.26 3.76
CA TRP A 38 10.93 -8.40 3.74
C TRP A 38 10.81 -9.05 2.36
N ILE A 39 11.10 -8.33 1.27
CA ILE A 39 11.17 -8.93 -0.08
C ILE A 39 12.18 -10.07 -0.09
N GLY A 40 13.31 -9.89 0.61
CA GLY A 40 14.37 -10.89 0.76
C GLY A 40 13.94 -12.16 1.49
N ALA A 41 12.80 -12.14 2.18
CA ALA A 41 12.23 -13.26 2.92
C ALA A 41 11.07 -13.95 2.18
N ASN A 42 10.78 -13.55 0.94
CA ASN A 42 9.70 -14.16 0.16
C ASN A 42 9.97 -15.66 -0.10
N SER A 43 9.05 -16.53 0.32
CA SER A 43 9.17 -17.98 0.17
C SER A 43 8.71 -18.52 -1.20
N GLY A 44 8.09 -17.66 -2.03
CA GLY A 44 7.53 -18.06 -3.32
C GLY A 44 8.52 -18.15 -4.49
N ALA A 45 9.82 -17.93 -4.25
CA ALA A 45 10.85 -17.98 -5.30
C ALA A 45 12.20 -18.45 -4.74
N GLU A 46 13.10 -18.88 -5.64
CA GLU A 46 14.45 -19.29 -5.27
C GLU A 46 15.25 -18.14 -4.65
N PHE A 47 16.15 -18.47 -3.72
CA PHE A 47 16.95 -17.49 -2.98
C PHE A 47 17.65 -16.47 -3.88
N GLY A 48 18.25 -16.92 -4.99
CA GLY A 48 18.94 -16.04 -5.93
C GLY A 48 18.00 -15.01 -6.59
N VAL A 49 16.79 -15.44 -6.97
CA VAL A 49 15.76 -14.57 -7.58
C VAL A 49 15.26 -13.56 -6.57
N VAL A 50 15.02 -14.00 -5.34
CA VAL A 50 14.53 -13.16 -4.24
C VAL A 50 15.55 -12.08 -3.89
N LEU A 51 16.83 -12.46 -3.73
CA LEU A 51 17.91 -11.52 -3.44
C LEU A 51 18.12 -10.53 -4.60
N PHE A 52 18.12 -11.01 -5.85
CA PHE A 52 18.23 -10.14 -7.02
C PHE A 52 17.06 -9.14 -7.10
N SER A 53 15.84 -9.58 -6.79
CA SER A 53 14.64 -8.74 -6.77
C SER A 53 14.74 -7.64 -5.70
N LEU A 54 15.18 -7.98 -4.49
CA LEU A 54 15.42 -7.01 -3.41
C LEU A 54 16.46 -5.97 -3.83
N ILE A 55 17.64 -6.41 -4.29
CA ILE A 55 18.73 -5.51 -4.68
C ILE A 55 18.27 -4.60 -5.82
N SER A 56 17.60 -5.15 -6.83
CA SER A 56 17.08 -4.39 -7.98
C SER A 56 16.05 -3.35 -7.54
N ALA A 57 15.09 -3.73 -6.67
CA ALA A 57 14.09 -2.82 -6.14
C ALA A 57 14.74 -1.69 -5.33
N VAL A 58 15.69 -1.99 -4.46
CA VAL A 58 16.40 -0.99 -3.64
C VAL A 58 17.18 -0.01 -4.51
N MET A 59 17.93 -0.49 -5.51
CA MET A 59 18.67 0.37 -6.43
C MET A 59 17.73 1.24 -7.28
N TYR A 60 16.67 0.66 -7.83
CA TYR A 60 15.66 1.39 -8.62
C TYR A 60 15.00 2.50 -7.79
N LEU A 61 14.53 2.19 -6.58
CA LEU A 61 13.86 3.15 -5.72
C LEU A 61 14.80 4.23 -5.18
N ALA A 62 16.07 3.90 -4.97
CA ALA A 62 17.09 4.87 -4.58
C ALA A 62 17.32 5.95 -5.65
N LEU A 63 17.11 5.63 -6.94
CA LEU A 63 17.22 6.61 -8.02
C LEU A 63 16.27 7.78 -7.84
N PHE A 64 15.05 7.57 -7.34
CA PHE A 64 14.09 8.67 -7.14
C PHE A 64 14.60 9.69 -6.12
N TRP A 65 15.23 9.23 -5.02
CA TRP A 65 15.86 10.11 -4.05
C TRP A 65 17.11 10.79 -4.61
N GLY A 66 17.90 10.08 -5.42
CA GLY A 66 19.03 10.68 -6.16
C GLY A 66 18.59 11.77 -7.13
N ILE A 67 17.55 11.52 -7.93
CA ILE A 67 16.95 12.45 -8.89
C ILE A 67 16.40 13.68 -8.15
N ALA A 68 15.71 13.49 -7.02
CA ALA A 68 15.24 14.59 -6.18
C ALA A 68 16.41 15.51 -5.75
N GLY A 69 17.51 14.91 -5.29
CA GLY A 69 18.72 15.65 -4.94
C GLY A 69 19.34 16.37 -6.15
N ALA A 70 19.45 15.71 -7.30
CA ALA A 70 19.99 16.30 -8.51
C ALA A 70 19.17 17.52 -8.97
N ILE A 71 17.86 17.39 -9.06
CA ILE A 71 16.95 18.49 -9.43
C ILE A 71 17.08 19.65 -8.43
N THR A 72 17.12 19.34 -7.13
CA THR A 72 17.32 20.35 -6.07
C THR A 72 18.64 21.10 -6.25
N GLY A 73 19.73 20.40 -6.57
CA GLY A 73 21.04 21.02 -6.81
C GLY A 73 21.10 21.83 -8.10
N ALA A 74 20.42 21.39 -9.16
CA ALA A 74 20.40 22.06 -10.45
C ALA A 74 19.61 23.37 -10.42
N LEU A 75 18.44 23.36 -9.76
CA LEU A 75 17.53 24.52 -9.72
C LEU A 75 17.76 25.46 -8.54
N ARG A 76 18.72 25.15 -7.66
CA ARG A 76 18.98 25.90 -6.41
C ARG A 76 19.11 27.41 -6.58
N LYS A 77 19.62 27.88 -7.72
CA LYS A 77 19.81 29.31 -7.98
C LYS A 77 18.59 29.97 -8.63
N ASP A 78 17.73 29.18 -9.25
CA ASP A 78 16.66 29.66 -10.13
C ASP A 78 15.28 29.63 -9.46
N VAL A 79 15.10 28.81 -8.41
CA VAL A 79 13.80 28.61 -7.76
C VAL A 79 13.88 28.65 -6.23
N ASN A 80 12.74 28.92 -5.61
CA ASN A 80 12.59 28.80 -4.16
C ASN A 80 12.55 27.32 -3.75
N LEU A 81 13.68 26.79 -3.30
CA LEU A 81 13.81 25.39 -2.86
C LEU A 81 12.87 25.01 -1.71
N TYR A 82 12.54 25.95 -0.82
CA TYR A 82 11.63 25.70 0.30
C TYR A 82 10.22 25.37 -0.21
N LEU A 83 9.77 26.05 -1.27
CA LEU A 83 8.47 25.77 -1.89
C LEU A 83 8.54 24.56 -2.82
N MET A 84 9.60 24.41 -3.60
CA MET A 84 9.71 23.36 -4.60
C MET A 84 9.81 21.95 -3.98
N LEU A 85 10.57 21.78 -2.90
CA LEU A 85 10.97 20.46 -2.43
C LEU A 85 9.78 19.54 -2.07
N PRO A 86 8.75 19.98 -1.32
CA PRO A 86 7.57 19.16 -1.05
C PRO A 86 6.87 18.67 -2.32
N PHE A 87 6.68 19.55 -3.32
CA PHE A 87 6.07 19.17 -4.59
C PHE A 87 6.96 18.22 -5.41
N LEU A 88 8.28 18.40 -5.36
CA LEU A 88 9.23 17.52 -6.04
C LEU A 88 9.17 16.10 -5.48
N VAL A 89 9.23 15.96 -4.15
CA VAL A 89 9.17 14.64 -3.50
C VAL A 89 7.85 13.94 -3.81
N VAL A 90 6.72 14.65 -3.71
CA VAL A 90 5.40 14.11 -4.05
C VAL A 90 5.30 13.71 -5.52
N SER A 91 5.80 14.54 -6.43
CA SER A 91 5.82 14.22 -7.86
C SER A 91 6.60 12.94 -8.14
N LEU A 92 7.73 12.75 -7.46
CA LEU A 92 8.55 11.54 -7.64
C LEU A 92 7.92 10.30 -7.00
N GLU A 93 7.26 10.42 -5.84
CA GLU A 93 6.44 9.34 -5.28
C GLU A 93 5.25 8.97 -6.18
N TRP A 94 4.65 9.96 -6.83
CA TRP A 94 3.58 9.75 -7.79
C TRP A 94 4.10 9.04 -9.04
N ILE A 95 5.17 9.54 -9.67
CA ILE A 95 5.77 8.95 -10.87
C ILE A 95 6.20 7.51 -10.62
N ARG A 96 6.83 7.20 -9.49
CA ARG A 96 7.27 5.81 -9.19
C ARG A 96 6.13 4.82 -9.03
N SER A 97 4.88 5.28 -8.90
CA SER A 97 3.71 4.41 -8.73
C SER A 97 3.13 3.89 -10.04
N PHE A 98 3.60 4.38 -11.20
CA PHE A 98 3.05 4.03 -12.51
C PHE A 98 3.87 2.99 -13.28
N GLY A 99 3.17 2.34 -14.21
CA GLY A 99 3.77 1.50 -15.24
C GLY A 99 4.19 0.11 -14.73
N PRO A 100 4.87 -0.68 -15.59
CA PRO A 100 5.28 -2.05 -15.25
C PRO A 100 6.28 -2.13 -14.09
N LEU A 101 7.02 -1.05 -13.82
CA LEU A 101 7.94 -0.92 -12.69
C LEU A 101 7.31 -0.15 -11.51
N GLY A 102 6.01 0.12 -11.56
CA GLY A 102 5.28 0.85 -10.53
C GLY A 102 5.48 0.20 -9.17
N PHE A 103 6.05 0.93 -8.22
CA PHE A 103 6.39 0.42 -6.90
C PHE A 103 6.16 1.50 -5.84
N ALA A 104 4.98 1.46 -5.21
CA ALA A 104 4.52 2.48 -4.25
C ALA A 104 4.84 2.17 -2.77
N TRP A 105 5.58 1.08 -2.49
CA TRP A 105 5.96 0.72 -1.11
C TRP A 105 6.93 1.71 -0.50
N GLY A 106 6.80 1.98 0.80
CA GLY A 106 7.61 3.01 1.47
C GLY A 106 7.20 4.43 1.07
N ASN A 107 5.92 4.68 0.77
CA ASN A 107 5.43 6.06 0.68
C ASN A 107 5.43 6.70 2.06
N LEU A 108 5.74 8.00 2.14
CA LEU A 108 5.80 8.70 3.42
C LEU A 108 4.49 8.67 4.20
N ALA A 109 3.35 8.64 3.51
CA ALA A 109 2.03 8.53 4.13
C ALA A 109 1.87 7.27 5.02
N LEU A 110 2.57 6.17 4.69
CA LEU A 110 2.53 4.94 5.49
C LEU A 110 3.08 5.14 6.90
N THR A 111 3.95 6.14 7.09
CA THR A 111 4.45 6.47 8.43
C THR A 111 3.39 7.11 9.33
N GLN A 112 2.23 7.45 8.79
CA GLN A 112 1.15 8.14 9.48
C GLN A 112 -0.06 7.24 9.76
N THR A 113 0.01 5.93 9.48
CA THR A 113 -1.14 5.02 9.56
C THR A 113 -1.82 4.97 10.92
N ASP A 114 -1.06 5.18 11.99
CA ASP A 114 -1.57 5.12 13.37
C ASP A 114 -2.10 6.48 13.88
N TYR A 115 -1.96 7.56 13.10
CA TYR A 115 -2.35 8.91 13.48
C TYR A 115 -3.65 9.31 12.76
N LEU A 116 -4.77 8.72 13.20
CA LEU A 116 -6.09 8.89 12.57
C LEU A 116 -6.49 10.34 12.27
N PRO A 117 -6.27 11.34 13.16
CA PRO A 117 -6.60 12.74 12.84
C PRO A 117 -5.80 13.27 11.65
N ILE A 118 -4.51 12.93 11.53
CA ILE A 118 -3.71 13.35 10.38
C ILE A 118 -4.23 12.66 9.11
N LEU A 119 -4.50 11.35 9.20
CA LEU A 119 -4.98 10.54 8.08
C LEU A 119 -6.31 10.96 7.51
N GLN A 120 -7.22 11.54 8.29
CA GLN A 120 -8.52 11.95 7.74
C GLN A 120 -8.36 12.83 6.50
N ASN A 121 -7.33 13.68 6.48
CA ASN A 121 -7.07 14.58 5.36
C ASN A 121 -6.60 13.88 4.07
N ILE A 122 -6.42 12.55 4.07
CA ILE A 122 -6.09 11.75 2.88
C ILE A 122 -7.18 11.85 1.79
N ASP A 123 -8.42 12.14 2.16
CA ASP A 123 -9.55 12.30 1.26
C ASP A 123 -9.39 13.50 0.28
N ILE A 124 -8.50 14.44 0.57
CA ILE A 124 -8.28 15.65 -0.26
C ILE A 124 -7.49 15.32 -1.53
N ALA A 125 -6.35 14.62 -1.39
CA ALA A 125 -5.45 14.33 -2.51
C ALA A 125 -4.70 13.00 -2.36
N GLY A 126 -5.29 12.04 -1.62
CA GLY A 126 -4.69 10.75 -1.35
C GLY A 126 -3.47 10.84 -0.44
N THR A 127 -2.66 9.78 -0.47
CA THR A 127 -1.43 9.64 0.32
C THR A 127 -0.42 10.78 0.06
N TYR A 128 -0.43 11.34 -1.14
CA TYR A 128 0.43 12.45 -1.56
C TYR A 128 0.23 13.72 -0.75
N TYR A 129 -0.99 13.98 -0.26
CA TYR A 129 -1.26 15.09 0.65
C TYR A 129 -0.42 14.96 1.93
N ILE A 130 -0.40 13.77 2.52
CA ILE A 130 0.35 13.50 3.75
C ILE A 130 1.86 13.58 3.51
N ALA A 131 2.34 13.04 2.39
CA ALA A 131 3.75 13.15 1.99
C ALA A 131 4.18 14.62 1.81
N PHE A 132 3.35 15.44 1.16
CA PHE A 132 3.56 16.88 1.00
C PHE A 132 3.77 17.57 2.36
N TRP A 133 2.91 17.28 3.34
CA TRP A 133 3.00 17.89 4.66
C TRP A 133 4.21 17.44 5.45
N ILE A 134 4.56 16.16 5.39
CA ILE A 134 5.76 15.64 6.05
C ILE A 134 7.01 16.39 5.56
N ILE A 135 7.17 16.54 4.25
CA ILE A 135 8.32 17.24 3.69
C ILE A 135 8.24 18.74 3.98
N SER A 136 7.07 19.36 3.88
CA SER A 136 6.87 20.77 4.23
C SER A 136 7.28 21.07 5.66
N ILE A 137 6.89 20.23 6.63
CA ILE A 137 7.30 20.39 8.04
C ILE A 137 8.81 20.26 8.18
N ASN A 138 9.45 19.26 7.55
CA ASN A 138 10.90 19.13 7.59
C ASN A 138 11.61 20.36 6.99
N VAL A 139 11.11 20.91 5.88
CA VAL A 139 11.65 22.12 5.24
C VAL A 139 11.51 23.34 6.14
N ILE A 140 10.34 23.51 6.78
CA ILE A 140 10.13 24.62 7.69
C ILE A 140 11.04 24.49 8.91
N LEU A 141 11.12 23.31 9.54
CA LEU A 141 12.00 23.05 10.67
C LEU A 141 13.48 23.24 10.30
N TYR A 142 13.89 22.81 9.10
CA TYR A 142 15.22 23.11 8.57
C TYR A 142 15.47 24.62 8.51
N ASN A 143 14.51 25.40 7.99
CA ASN A 143 14.61 26.85 7.97
C ASN A 143 14.73 27.44 9.38
N LEU A 144 14.04 26.87 10.39
CA LEU A 144 14.15 27.35 11.77
C LEU A 144 15.53 27.14 12.36
N ILE A 145 16.17 26.00 12.08
CA ILE A 145 17.45 25.62 12.65
C ILE A 145 18.60 26.39 11.98
N TYR A 146 18.52 26.59 10.66
CA TYR A 146 19.64 27.09 9.85
C TYR A 146 19.47 28.53 9.33
N SER A 147 18.28 29.13 9.42
CA SER A 147 18.10 30.53 9.03
C SER A 147 18.75 31.48 10.04
N LYS A 148 19.55 32.41 9.53
CA LYS A 148 20.15 33.51 10.31
C LYS A 148 19.23 34.73 10.43
N THR A 149 18.09 34.77 9.73
CA THR A 149 17.14 35.87 9.86
C THR A 149 16.28 35.62 11.09
N GLY A 150 16.47 36.44 12.13
CA GLY A 150 15.84 36.33 13.46
C GLY A 150 14.32 36.55 13.51
N ILE A 151 13.57 36.02 12.54
CA ILE A 151 12.13 36.15 12.46
C ILE A 151 11.51 35.09 13.38
N LYS A 152 11.30 35.47 14.64
CA LYS A 152 10.59 34.68 15.67
C LYS A 152 9.21 34.18 15.20
N LYS A 153 8.61 34.78 14.17
CA LYS A 153 7.31 34.39 13.58
C LYS A 153 7.36 33.11 12.72
N VAL A 154 8.53 32.65 12.25
CA VAL A 154 8.61 31.44 11.41
C VAL A 154 8.32 30.17 12.22
N HIS A 155 8.53 30.18 13.54
CA HIS A 155 8.30 29.02 14.42
C HIS A 155 6.82 28.68 14.60
N ILE A 156 5.94 29.67 14.42
CA ILE A 156 4.50 29.51 14.60
C ILE A 156 3.89 28.81 13.37
N ILE A 157 4.43 29.03 12.17
CA ILE A 157 3.89 28.49 10.92
C ILE A 157 3.83 26.94 10.90
N PRO A 158 4.91 26.18 11.18
CA PRO A 158 4.84 24.72 11.16
C PRO A 158 3.95 24.18 12.29
N ALA A 159 3.90 24.86 13.44
CA ALA A 159 2.98 24.52 14.52
C ALA A 159 1.52 24.73 14.11
N ILE A 160 1.18 25.87 13.50
CA ILE A 160 -0.17 26.16 12.97
C ILE A 160 -0.55 25.14 11.89
N ILE A 161 0.37 24.81 10.99
CA ILE A 161 0.15 23.81 9.94
C ILE A 161 -0.15 22.44 10.57
N PHE A 162 0.69 22.00 11.50
CA PHE A 162 0.55 20.69 12.12
C PHE A 162 -0.73 20.61 12.97
N LEU A 163 -1.00 21.64 13.78
CA LEU A 163 -2.23 21.76 14.56
C LEU A 163 -3.45 21.86 13.64
N GLY A 164 -3.35 22.59 12.52
CA GLY A 164 -4.40 22.71 11.52
C GLY A 164 -4.78 21.36 10.92
N LEU A 165 -3.80 20.56 10.52
CA LEU A 165 -4.02 19.19 10.02
C LEU A 165 -4.63 18.26 11.07
N PHE A 166 -4.13 18.36 12.29
CA PHE A 166 -4.60 17.54 13.39
C PHE A 166 -6.05 17.88 13.75
N PHE A 167 -6.35 19.17 13.95
CA PHE A 167 -7.69 19.63 14.31
C PHE A 167 -8.69 19.53 13.16
N SER A 168 -8.27 19.68 11.90
CA SER A 168 -9.16 19.47 10.76
C SER A 168 -9.63 18.02 10.72
N GLY A 169 -8.72 17.06 10.86
CA GLY A 169 -9.09 15.66 10.84
C GLY A 169 -9.76 15.18 12.12
N TRP A 170 -9.36 15.69 13.29
CA TRP A 170 -10.12 15.48 14.52
C TRP A 170 -11.56 15.94 14.34
N GLY A 171 -11.77 17.16 13.85
CA GLY A 171 -13.10 17.71 13.60
C GLY A 171 -13.92 16.80 12.69
N ARG A 172 -13.34 16.33 11.59
CA ARG A 172 -13.99 15.37 10.68
C ARG A 172 -14.40 14.07 11.37
N MET A 173 -13.56 13.53 12.26
CA MET A 173 -13.91 12.33 13.04
C MET A 173 -15.09 12.58 13.97
N GLN A 174 -15.18 13.77 14.60
CA GLN A 174 -16.29 14.11 15.49
C GLN A 174 -17.61 14.31 14.76
N PHE A 175 -17.57 14.83 13.53
CA PHE A 175 -18.76 15.01 12.69
C PHE A 175 -19.12 13.77 11.86
N PHE A 176 -18.36 12.68 11.98
CA PHE A 176 -18.68 11.44 11.31
C PHE A 176 -19.89 10.79 11.98
N GLN A 177 -21.01 10.74 11.26
CA GLN A 177 -22.19 9.99 11.69
C GLN A 177 -22.12 8.58 11.10
N SER A 178 -21.92 7.58 11.95
CA SER A 178 -22.07 6.18 11.53
C SER A 178 -23.51 5.94 11.06
N LYS A 179 -23.68 5.36 9.87
CA LYS A 179 -24.99 4.79 9.50
C LYS A 179 -25.33 3.66 10.48
N SER A 180 -26.61 3.52 10.84
CA SER A 180 -27.04 2.46 11.77
C SER A 180 -27.13 1.08 11.14
N ASP A 181 -27.03 0.99 9.82
CA ASP A 181 -27.09 -0.29 9.11
C ASP A 181 -25.75 -1.01 9.28
N SER A 182 -25.74 -2.07 10.09
CA SER A 182 -24.63 -3.00 10.22
C SER A 182 -24.92 -4.29 9.45
N ILE A 183 -23.87 -4.89 8.90
CA ILE A 183 -23.92 -6.24 8.33
C ILE A 183 -22.87 -7.10 9.03
N ASP A 184 -23.23 -8.32 9.41
CA ASP A 184 -22.31 -9.28 10.00
C ASP A 184 -21.60 -10.06 8.90
N ILE A 185 -20.26 -9.99 8.88
CA ILE A 185 -19.43 -10.66 7.87
C ILE A 185 -18.52 -11.68 8.56
N ALA A 186 -18.60 -12.95 8.16
CA ALA A 186 -17.61 -13.95 8.54
C ALA A 186 -16.49 -14.03 7.48
N ILE A 187 -15.24 -13.83 7.89
CA ILE A 187 -14.07 -13.89 7.02
C ILE A 187 -13.33 -15.20 7.28
N ILE A 188 -13.11 -16.00 6.23
CA ILE A 188 -12.37 -17.25 6.31
C ILE A 188 -10.88 -16.99 6.12
N GLN A 189 -10.05 -17.40 7.08
CA GLN A 189 -8.60 -17.26 7.02
C GLN A 189 -7.94 -18.61 7.33
N PRO A 190 -7.59 -19.40 6.29
CA PRO A 190 -7.21 -20.80 6.48
C PRO A 190 -5.76 -20.99 6.98
N ASN A 191 -4.92 -19.96 6.89
CA ASN A 191 -3.49 -20.03 7.26
C ASN A 191 -2.74 -21.22 6.60
N VAL A 192 -3.14 -21.60 5.38
CA VAL A 192 -2.53 -22.70 4.61
C VAL A 192 -1.19 -22.23 4.05
N ASN A 193 -0.17 -23.09 4.15
CA ASN A 193 1.15 -22.82 3.61
C ASN A 193 1.08 -22.54 2.09
N PRO A 194 1.56 -21.38 1.61
CA PRO A 194 1.53 -21.03 0.18
C PRO A 194 2.17 -22.08 -0.73
N ASN A 195 3.20 -22.80 -0.24
CA ASN A 195 3.92 -23.81 -1.00
C ASN A 195 3.15 -25.14 -1.15
N GLU A 196 2.23 -25.43 -0.22
CA GLU A 196 1.39 -26.63 -0.22
C GLU A 196 0.04 -26.38 -0.91
N LYS A 197 -0.39 -25.12 -0.95
CA LYS A 197 -1.71 -24.69 -1.48
C LYS A 197 -2.02 -25.19 -2.90
N TRP A 198 -1.00 -25.41 -3.72
CA TRP A 198 -1.14 -25.84 -5.11
C TRP A 198 -0.72 -27.29 -5.37
N ASP A 199 -0.37 -28.04 -4.34
CA ASP A 199 -0.05 -29.45 -4.49
C ASP A 199 -1.31 -30.24 -4.87
N TYR A 200 -1.24 -30.93 -6.02
CA TYR A 200 -2.32 -31.77 -6.51
C TYR A 200 -2.64 -32.91 -5.53
N SER A 201 -1.64 -33.41 -4.80
CA SER A 201 -1.84 -34.52 -3.85
C SER A 201 -2.71 -34.12 -2.65
N SER A 202 -2.56 -32.87 -2.20
CA SER A 202 -3.24 -32.30 -1.03
C SER A 202 -4.57 -31.60 -1.36
N ARG A 203 -5.01 -31.68 -2.62
CA ARG A 203 -6.16 -30.93 -3.13
C ARG A 203 -7.47 -31.28 -2.41
N GLN A 204 -7.74 -32.56 -2.18
CA GLN A 204 -8.98 -32.99 -1.51
C GLN A 204 -8.98 -32.58 -0.04
N GLU A 205 -7.85 -32.73 0.64
CA GLU A 205 -7.67 -32.29 2.03
C GLU A 205 -7.89 -30.78 2.16
N THR A 206 -7.30 -29.99 1.26
CA THR A 206 -7.51 -28.53 1.22
C THR A 206 -8.99 -28.18 1.01
N LEU A 207 -9.69 -28.87 0.11
CA LEU A 207 -11.12 -28.64 -0.10
C LEU A 207 -11.94 -29.00 1.15
N MET A 208 -11.65 -30.10 1.82
CA MET A 208 -12.34 -30.51 3.06
C MET A 208 -12.06 -29.54 4.22
N PHE A 209 -10.83 -29.06 4.34
CA PHE A 209 -10.45 -28.07 5.35
C PHE A 209 -11.14 -26.72 5.10
N MET A 210 -11.16 -26.25 3.85
CA MET A 210 -11.90 -25.04 3.49
C MET A 210 -13.42 -25.21 3.71
N ASP A 211 -13.96 -26.41 3.47
CA ASP A 211 -15.36 -26.73 3.73
C ASP A 211 -15.70 -26.72 5.22
N SER A 212 -14.80 -27.22 6.07
CA SER A 212 -14.98 -27.19 7.53
C SER A 212 -14.97 -25.76 8.06
N LEU A 213 -14.06 -24.91 7.56
CA LEU A 213 -14.05 -23.47 7.88
C LEU A 213 -15.32 -22.77 7.39
N HIS A 214 -15.82 -23.12 6.22
CA HIS A 214 -17.09 -22.61 5.72
C HIS A 214 -18.27 -23.00 6.63
N ASN A 215 -18.32 -24.24 7.12
CA ASN A 215 -19.35 -24.67 8.07
C ASN A 215 -19.25 -23.91 9.41
N THR A 216 -18.03 -23.65 9.89
CA THR A 216 -17.81 -22.80 11.07
C THR A 216 -18.29 -21.37 10.82
N ALA A 217 -18.03 -20.80 9.64
CA ALA A 217 -18.53 -19.47 9.28
C ALA A 217 -20.07 -19.44 9.22
N ILE A 218 -20.70 -20.47 8.64
CA ILE A 218 -22.17 -20.61 8.59
C ILE A 218 -22.78 -20.67 10.00
N SER A 219 -22.13 -21.36 10.94
CA SER A 219 -22.69 -21.53 12.30
C SER A 219 -22.73 -20.22 13.10
N LEU A 220 -21.93 -19.22 12.70
CA LEU A 220 -21.99 -17.85 13.23
C LEU A 220 -23.21 -17.07 12.74
N ARG A 221 -23.95 -17.58 11.74
CA ARG A 221 -25.11 -16.95 11.09
C ARG A 221 -24.86 -15.50 10.61
N PRO A 222 -23.77 -15.24 9.87
CA PRO A 222 -23.50 -13.92 9.31
C PRO A 222 -24.47 -13.58 8.17
N ASP A 223 -24.57 -12.30 7.83
CA ASP A 223 -25.25 -11.83 6.62
C ASP A 223 -24.46 -12.16 5.35
N PHE A 224 -23.14 -12.37 5.47
CA PHE A 224 -22.23 -12.60 4.34
C PHE A 224 -20.97 -13.36 4.75
N ILE A 225 -20.45 -14.21 3.86
CA ILE A 225 -19.19 -14.94 4.07
C ILE A 225 -18.16 -14.54 3.01
N LEU A 226 -16.96 -14.16 3.45
CA LEU A 226 -15.84 -13.79 2.61
C LEU A 226 -14.73 -14.84 2.66
N PHE A 227 -14.42 -15.41 1.50
CA PHE A 227 -13.28 -16.31 1.32
C PHE A 227 -12.05 -15.52 0.83
N PRO A 228 -10.84 -16.02 1.10
CA PRO A 228 -9.60 -15.34 0.71
C PRO A 228 -9.33 -15.45 -0.80
N GLU A 229 -8.24 -14.83 -1.24
CA GLU A 229 -7.77 -14.94 -2.61
C GLU A 229 -7.44 -16.40 -2.99
N THR A 230 -7.93 -16.82 -4.14
CA THR A 230 -7.76 -18.19 -4.66
C THR A 230 -8.02 -19.23 -3.56
N ALA A 231 -9.17 -19.14 -2.92
CA ALA A 231 -9.47 -19.88 -1.71
C ALA A 231 -9.55 -21.40 -1.93
N LEU A 232 -10.01 -21.79 -3.11
CA LEU A 232 -10.14 -23.19 -3.50
C LEU A 232 -9.19 -23.48 -4.66
N PRO A 233 -8.52 -24.64 -4.67
CA PRO A 233 -7.67 -25.09 -5.76
C PRO A 233 -8.52 -25.53 -6.97
N ALA A 234 -9.37 -24.64 -7.49
CA ALA A 234 -10.30 -24.91 -8.58
C ALA A 234 -10.68 -23.63 -9.32
N TYR A 235 -10.86 -23.78 -10.63
CA TYR A 235 -11.47 -22.76 -11.48
C TYR A 235 -12.98 -22.82 -11.29
N LEU A 236 -13.56 -22.02 -10.38
CA LEU A 236 -14.97 -22.17 -10.00
C LEU A 236 -15.94 -21.99 -11.18
N ARG A 237 -15.60 -21.14 -12.16
CA ARG A 237 -16.42 -20.99 -13.37
C ARG A 237 -16.45 -22.26 -14.23
N LEU A 238 -15.34 -22.99 -14.29
CA LEU A 238 -15.18 -24.17 -15.14
C LEU A 238 -15.47 -25.49 -14.41
N ASN A 239 -15.30 -25.53 -13.08
CA ASN A 239 -15.51 -26.71 -12.26
C ASN A 239 -16.91 -26.67 -11.64
N ASN A 240 -17.90 -27.15 -12.41
CA ASN A 240 -19.30 -27.19 -11.98
C ASN A 240 -19.51 -28.00 -10.69
N ARG A 241 -18.74 -29.06 -10.45
CA ARG A 241 -18.91 -29.90 -9.25
C ARG A 241 -18.65 -29.11 -7.97
N ILE A 242 -17.48 -28.48 -7.87
CA ILE A 242 -17.08 -27.70 -6.69
C ILE A 242 -17.97 -26.46 -6.55
N ARG A 243 -18.26 -25.78 -7.66
CA ARG A 243 -19.16 -24.62 -7.63
C ARG A 243 -20.56 -24.99 -7.14
N SER A 244 -21.13 -26.10 -7.61
CA SER A 244 -22.45 -26.54 -7.17
C SER A 244 -22.48 -26.90 -5.70
N GLN A 245 -21.41 -27.50 -5.14
CA GLN A 245 -21.33 -27.76 -3.70
C GLN A 245 -21.39 -26.48 -2.87
N LEU A 246 -20.64 -25.44 -3.28
CA LEU A 246 -20.74 -24.12 -2.64
C LEU A 246 -22.12 -23.50 -2.81
N GLN A 247 -22.67 -23.52 -4.03
CA GLN A 247 -23.99 -22.96 -4.32
C GLN A 247 -25.08 -23.63 -3.50
N THR A 248 -25.04 -24.96 -3.34
CA THR A 248 -26.01 -25.69 -2.50
C THR A 248 -25.96 -25.20 -1.06
N LYS A 249 -24.77 -24.94 -0.51
CA LYS A 249 -24.66 -24.37 0.85
C LYS A 249 -25.25 -22.97 0.91
N VAL A 250 -24.91 -22.11 -0.03
CA VAL A 250 -25.47 -20.74 -0.15
C VAL A 250 -26.99 -20.75 -0.25
N ASP A 251 -27.55 -21.64 -1.09
CA ASP A 251 -29.00 -21.78 -1.28
C ASP A 251 -29.68 -22.33 0.00
N THR A 252 -29.04 -23.28 0.69
CA THR A 252 -29.61 -23.93 1.89
C THR A 252 -29.57 -23.01 3.11
N THR A 253 -28.49 -22.25 3.28
CA THR A 253 -28.31 -21.36 4.44
C THR A 253 -28.93 -19.98 4.22
N GLY A 254 -29.14 -19.59 2.95
CA GLY A 254 -29.53 -18.23 2.60
C GLY A 254 -28.41 -17.21 2.76
N ILE A 255 -27.16 -17.63 3.01
CA ILE A 255 -26.02 -16.75 3.27
C ILE A 255 -25.19 -16.58 1.99
N PRO A 256 -25.11 -15.37 1.40
CA PRO A 256 -24.29 -15.10 0.23
C PRO A 256 -22.78 -15.21 0.53
N VAL A 257 -22.02 -15.59 -0.50
CA VAL A 257 -20.57 -15.81 -0.42
C VAL A 257 -19.84 -15.00 -1.50
N LEU A 258 -18.72 -14.37 -1.14
CA LEU A 258 -17.71 -13.90 -2.11
C LEU A 258 -16.44 -14.71 -1.96
N VAL A 259 -15.94 -15.25 -3.07
CA VAL A 259 -14.76 -16.13 -3.07
C VAL A 259 -13.75 -15.77 -4.13
N GLY A 260 -12.48 -15.65 -3.74
CA GLY A 260 -11.37 -15.55 -4.67
C GLY A 260 -11.13 -16.87 -5.41
N THR A 261 -10.96 -16.83 -6.72
CA THR A 261 -10.78 -17.99 -7.59
C THR A 261 -9.87 -17.65 -8.76
N VAL A 262 -9.17 -18.66 -9.29
CA VAL A 262 -8.53 -18.54 -10.59
C VAL A 262 -9.57 -18.70 -11.69
N ASP A 263 -9.44 -17.91 -12.75
CA ASP A 263 -10.24 -18.07 -13.96
C ASP A 263 -9.36 -18.14 -15.22
N ARG A 264 -9.92 -18.67 -16.30
CA ARG A 264 -9.28 -18.62 -17.62
C ARG A 264 -10.28 -18.54 -18.75
N ILE A 265 -10.02 -17.71 -19.74
CA ILE A 265 -10.77 -17.69 -21.01
C ILE A 265 -9.87 -18.18 -22.14
N ILE A 266 -10.49 -18.57 -23.25
CA ILE A 266 -9.78 -18.82 -24.51
C ILE A 266 -10.04 -17.57 -25.35
N ASP A 267 -8.97 -16.89 -25.76
CA ASP A 267 -9.07 -15.73 -26.63
C ASP A 267 -9.44 -16.13 -28.08
N PRO A 268 -9.77 -15.17 -28.97
CA PRO A 268 -10.11 -15.49 -30.36
C PRO A 268 -9.03 -16.24 -31.14
N GLU A 269 -7.78 -16.20 -30.69
CA GLU A 269 -6.62 -16.87 -31.30
C GLU A 269 -6.42 -18.30 -30.75
N GLY A 270 -7.28 -18.74 -29.83
CA GLY A 270 -7.22 -20.07 -29.22
C GLY A 270 -6.28 -20.18 -28.02
N LYS A 271 -5.70 -19.06 -27.55
CA LYS A 271 -4.76 -19.04 -26.42
C LYS A 271 -5.50 -18.87 -25.10
N LYS A 272 -5.00 -19.57 -24.07
CA LYS A 272 -5.53 -19.49 -22.71
C LYS A 272 -5.00 -18.22 -22.03
N VAL A 273 -5.92 -17.37 -21.58
CA VAL A 273 -5.63 -16.19 -20.77
C VAL A 273 -6.14 -16.43 -19.35
N TYR A 274 -5.24 -16.32 -18.37
CA TYR A 274 -5.52 -16.62 -16.97
C TYR A 274 -5.75 -15.33 -16.17
N TYR A 275 -6.64 -15.40 -15.19
CA TYR A 275 -7.00 -14.28 -14.31
C TYR A 275 -7.02 -14.73 -12.85
N ASN A 276 -6.63 -13.81 -11.98
CA ASN A 276 -7.04 -13.83 -10.59
C ASN A 276 -8.39 -13.14 -10.48
N SER A 277 -9.41 -13.82 -9.98
CA SER A 277 -10.81 -13.40 -10.05
C SER A 277 -11.49 -13.56 -8.71
N ALA A 278 -12.67 -12.94 -8.58
CA ALA A 278 -13.59 -13.19 -7.47
C ALA A 278 -14.96 -13.60 -8.03
N MET A 279 -15.65 -14.48 -7.32
CA MET A 279 -16.99 -14.95 -7.68
C MET A 279 -17.95 -14.69 -6.52
N TYR A 280 -19.04 -13.99 -6.80
CA TYR A 280 -20.13 -13.78 -5.85
C TYR A 280 -21.23 -14.83 -6.10
N LEU A 281 -21.58 -15.57 -5.06
CA LEU A 281 -22.67 -16.54 -5.03
C LEU A 281 -23.78 -16.00 -4.15
N SER A 282 -24.96 -15.83 -4.74
CA SER A 282 -26.17 -15.44 -4.01
C SER A 282 -27.15 -16.61 -3.90
N PRO A 283 -27.99 -16.66 -2.85
CA PRO A 283 -29.06 -17.64 -2.75
C PRO A 283 -30.01 -17.48 -3.93
N LYS A 284 -30.30 -18.58 -4.63
CA LYS A 284 -31.36 -18.58 -5.63
C LYS A 284 -32.70 -18.41 -4.92
N LYS A 285 -33.53 -17.47 -5.38
CA LYS A 285 -34.93 -17.40 -4.92
C LYS A 285 -35.57 -18.76 -5.18
N ALA A 286 -36.10 -19.37 -4.13
CA ALA A 286 -36.95 -20.54 -4.23
C ALA A 286 -38.25 -20.22 -4.98
#